data_AF-A0A928S0R8-F1
#
_entry.id   AF-A0A928S0R8-F1
#
_cell.length_a   1.000
_cell.length_b   1.000
_cell.length_c   1.000
_cell.angle_alpha   90.00
_cell.angle_beta   90.00
_cell.angle_gamma   90.00
#
_symmetry.space_group_name_H-M   'P 1'
#
loop_
_entity.id
_entity.type
_entity.pdbx_description
1 polymer ?
#
loop_
_entity_poly.entity_id
_entity_poly.type
_entity_poly.pdbx_seq_one_letter_code
_entity_poly.pdbx_strand_id
1 'polypeptide(L)'
;MRKYCDPEVFYEGLRHSGVEIRDLLWPLSGLSARERAVFTEYHYWKTHMKVVAESHRISLGRAYEILYRAEEKIAASRTQEEKEKAG
;
A
#
# COMPACT_ATOMS: atom_id res chain seq x y z
N MET A 1 -10.99 -3.41 -19.44
CA MET A 1 -9.55 -3.34 -19.79
C MET A 1 -8.91 -2.22 -18.98
N ARG A 2 -8.18 -2.53 -17.90
CA ARG A 2 -7.48 -1.51 -17.10
C ARG A 2 -5.98 -1.81 -17.09
N LYS A 3 -5.24 -0.74 -17.36
CA LYS A 3 -3.85 -0.71 -17.85
C LYS A 3 -2.86 -1.14 -16.76
N TYR A 4 -1.90 -1.93 -17.20
CA TYR A 4 -0.62 -2.21 -16.58
C TYR A 4 -0.01 -0.93 -15.97
N CYS A 5 0.48 -0.99 -14.74
CA CYS A 5 1.34 0.06 -14.21
C CYS A 5 2.76 -0.48 -14.23
N ASP A 6 3.52 -0.04 -15.23
CA ASP A 6 4.94 -0.30 -15.38
C ASP A 6 5.68 0.21 -14.12
N PRO A 7 6.68 -0.51 -13.57
CA PRO A 7 7.55 0.04 -12.54
C PRO A 7 8.12 1.42 -12.89
N GLU A 8 8.39 1.69 -14.17
CA GLU A 8 8.81 3.02 -14.64
C GLU A 8 7.71 4.07 -14.44
N VAL A 9 6.42 3.72 -14.60
CA VAL A 9 5.28 4.61 -14.32
C VAL A 9 5.09 4.83 -12.81
N PHE A 10 5.38 3.83 -11.97
CA PHE A 10 5.39 4.00 -10.51
C PHE A 10 6.48 4.97 -10.05
N TYR A 11 7.70 4.85 -10.60
CA TYR A 11 8.81 5.78 -10.29
C TYR A 11 8.71 7.12 -11.02
N GLU A 12 8.04 7.21 -12.19
CA GLU A 12 7.70 8.49 -12.83
C GLU A 12 6.65 9.27 -12.04
N GLY A 13 5.71 8.59 -11.37
CA GLY A 13 4.81 9.24 -10.40
C GLY A 13 5.55 9.91 -9.23
N LEU A 14 6.75 9.42 -8.89
CA LEU A 14 7.65 10.06 -7.92
C LEU A 14 8.42 11.28 -8.51
N ARG A 15 8.35 11.53 -9.83
CA ARG A 15 8.94 12.70 -10.49
C ARG A 15 7.99 13.90 -10.59
N HIS A 16 6.70 13.72 -10.34
CA HIS A 16 5.71 14.80 -10.38
C HIS A 16 5.41 15.40 -9.01
N SER A 17 4.77 16.58 -9.02
CA SER A 17 4.65 17.52 -7.89
C SER A 17 4.26 16.84 -6.57
N GLY A 18 4.79 17.34 -5.44
CA GLY A 18 4.70 16.69 -4.12
C GLY A 18 3.29 16.32 -3.61
N VAL A 19 2.23 16.75 -4.30
CA VAL A 19 0.83 16.32 -4.10
C VAL A 19 0.62 14.85 -4.49
N GLU A 20 1.16 14.38 -5.61
CA GLU A 20 0.95 12.99 -6.07
C GLU A 20 1.74 11.98 -5.23
N ILE A 21 2.96 12.36 -4.82
CA ILE A 21 3.77 11.61 -3.87
C ILE A 21 3.06 11.54 -2.50
N ARG A 22 2.50 12.67 -2.05
CA ARG A 22 1.71 12.69 -0.82
C ARG A 22 0.52 11.76 -0.94
N ASP A 23 -0.28 11.82 -1.99
CA ASP A 23 -1.50 11.01 -2.10
C ASP A 23 -1.19 9.50 -2.21
N LEU A 24 -0.01 9.13 -2.72
CA LEU A 24 0.47 7.75 -2.77
C LEU A 24 1.05 7.26 -1.42
N LEU A 25 1.79 8.10 -0.70
CA LEU A 25 2.49 7.74 0.54
C LEU A 25 1.69 8.03 1.81
N TRP A 26 0.76 8.97 1.76
CA TRP A 26 -0.07 9.41 2.89
C TRP A 26 -0.92 8.28 3.47
N PRO A 27 -1.59 7.43 2.66
CA PRO A 27 -2.31 6.27 3.19
C PRO A 27 -1.41 5.29 3.95
N LEU A 28 -0.12 5.26 3.62
CA LEU A 28 0.85 4.36 4.24
C LEU A 28 1.40 4.88 5.57
N SER A 29 1.20 6.17 5.88
CA SER A 29 1.80 6.83 7.05
C SER A 29 1.43 6.16 8.38
N GLY A 30 0.17 5.72 8.52
CA GLY A 30 -0.37 5.04 9.71
C GLY A 30 -0.02 3.55 9.82
N LEU A 31 0.72 3.00 8.86
CA LEU A 31 1.15 1.61 8.88
C LEU A 31 2.49 1.44 9.59
N SER A 32 2.64 0.34 10.33
CA SER A 32 3.96 -0.09 10.82
C SER A 32 4.89 -0.40 9.64
N ALA A 33 6.21 -0.43 9.88
CA ALA A 33 7.19 -0.75 8.84
C ALA A 33 6.90 -2.08 8.14
N ARG A 34 6.46 -3.09 8.90
CA ARG A 34 6.15 -4.42 8.38
C ARG A 34 4.85 -4.45 7.57
N GLU A 35 3.80 -3.80 8.05
CA GLU A 35 2.54 -3.65 7.29
C GLU A 35 2.79 -2.91 5.98
N ARG A 36 3.57 -1.83 6.02
CA ARG A 36 3.92 -1.02 4.87
C ARG A 36 4.69 -1.80 3.81
N ALA A 37 5.67 -2.60 4.22
CA ALA A 37 6.47 -3.42 3.32
C ALA A 37 5.60 -4.48 2.62
N VAL A 38 4.83 -5.26 3.39
CA VAL A 38 3.92 -6.29 2.84
C VAL A 38 2.88 -5.66 1.91
N PHE A 39 2.28 -4.53 2.30
CA PHE A 39 1.30 -3.82 1.49
C PHE A 39 1.91 -3.32 0.17
N THR A 40 3.09 -2.71 0.22
CA THR A 40 3.78 -2.16 -0.95
C THR A 40 4.19 -3.27 -1.92
N GLU A 41 4.82 -4.33 -1.42
CA GLU A 41 5.22 -5.49 -2.24
C GLU A 41 4.01 -6.11 -2.95
N TYR A 42 2.91 -6.31 -2.23
CA TYR A 42 1.73 -6.95 -2.80
C TYR A 42 0.95 -6.03 -3.75
N HIS A 43 0.62 -4.80 -3.34
CA HIS A 43 -0.26 -3.93 -4.12
C HIS A 43 0.45 -3.12 -5.17
N TYR A 44 1.64 -2.59 -4.85
CA TYR A 44 2.35 -1.66 -5.73
C TYR A 44 3.31 -2.41 -6.64
N TRP A 45 4.07 -3.37 -6.11
CA TRP A 45 4.98 -4.19 -6.94
C TRP A 45 4.30 -5.41 -7.56
N LYS A 46 3.03 -5.69 -7.20
CA LYS A 46 2.26 -6.84 -7.71
C LYS A 46 2.95 -8.19 -7.45
N THR A 47 3.75 -8.26 -6.39
CA THR A 47 4.45 -9.47 -6.01
C THR A 47 3.46 -10.50 -5.48
N HIS A 48 3.56 -11.73 -5.98
CA HIS A 48 2.71 -12.82 -5.52
C HIS A 48 2.91 -13.07 -4.01
N MET A 49 1.83 -13.24 -3.25
CA MET A 49 1.88 -13.30 -1.79
C MET A 49 2.81 -14.41 -1.24
N LYS A 50 2.97 -15.52 -1.96
CA LYS A 50 3.98 -16.55 -1.61
C LYS A 50 5.41 -15.99 -1.56
N VAL A 51 5.78 -15.18 -2.55
CA VAL A 51 7.11 -14.56 -2.64
C VAL A 51 7.27 -13.51 -1.53
N VAL A 52 6.20 -12.77 -1.21
CA VAL A 52 6.19 -11.84 -0.06
C VAL A 52 6.38 -12.58 1.27
N ALA A 53 5.69 -13.71 1.47
CA ALA A 53 5.85 -14.51 2.67
C ALA A 53 7.30 -15.04 2.82
N GLU A 54 7.89 -15.48 1.71
CA GLU A 54 9.29 -15.94 1.65
C GLU A 54 10.28 -14.80 1.94
N SER A 55 10.11 -13.62 1.32
CA SER A 55 11.00 -12.46 1.51
C SER A 55 11.00 -11.98 2.97
N HIS A 56 9.83 -12.02 3.63
CA HIS A 56 9.67 -11.64 5.04
C HIS A 56 9.98 -12.76 6.03
N ARG A 57 10.29 -13.97 5.55
CA ARG A 57 10.53 -15.18 6.36
C ARG A 57 9.39 -15.48 7.34
N ILE A 58 8.16 -15.40 6.85
CA ILE A 58 6.93 -15.66 7.61
C ILE A 58 6.05 -16.67 6.88
N SER A 59 5.07 -17.25 7.58
CA SER A 59 4.09 -18.12 6.93
C SER A 59 3.19 -17.33 5.97
N LEU A 60 2.66 -18.03 4.95
CA LEU A 60 1.71 -17.44 4.00
C LEU A 60 0.48 -16.85 4.70
N GLY A 61 -0.07 -17.56 5.69
CA GLY A 61 -1.21 -17.07 6.49
C GLY A 61 -0.86 -15.78 7.25
N ARG A 62 0.34 -15.72 7.84
CA ARG A 62 0.78 -14.51 8.55
C ARG A 62 0.97 -13.32 7.61
N ALA A 63 1.43 -13.55 6.39
CA ALA A 63 1.55 -12.49 5.38
C ALA A 63 0.17 -11.92 5.00
N TYR A 64 -0.83 -12.79 4.81
CA TYR A 64 -2.22 -12.35 4.58
C TYR A 64 -2.81 -11.59 5.77
N GLU A 65 -2.59 -12.04 7.00
CA GLU A 65 -3.05 -11.33 8.19
C GLU A 65 -2.47 -9.91 8.29
N ILE A 66 -1.18 -9.75 7.98
CA ILE A 66 -0.51 -8.45 7.98
C ILE A 66 -1.08 -7.57 6.87
N LEU A 67 -1.27 -8.11 5.67
CA LEU A 67 -1.86 -7.38 4.55
C LEU A 67 -3.28 -6.90 4.90
N TYR A 68 -4.11 -7.79 5.43
CA TYR A 68 -5.49 -7.49 5.80
C TYR A 68 -5.56 -6.36 6.83
N ARG A 69 -4.74 -6.41 7.89
CA ARG A 69 -4.67 -5.31 8.89
C ARG A 69 -4.22 -3.99 8.28
N ALA A 70 -3.28 -4.03 7.33
CA ALA A 70 -2.83 -2.83 6.64
C ALA A 70 -3.96 -2.21 5.79
N GLU A 71 -4.72 -3.04 5.09
CA GLU A 71 -5.89 -2.63 4.30
C GLU A 71 -6.99 -2.03 5.17
N GLU A 72 -7.30 -2.63 6.32
CA GLU A 72 -8.27 -2.09 7.29
C GLU A 72 -7.86 -0.69 7.77
N LYS A 73 -6.59 -0.47 8.12
CA LYS A 73 -6.09 0.83 8.57
C LYS A 73 -6.19 1.89 7.48
N ILE A 74 -5.88 1.54 6.23
CA ILE A 74 -6.00 2.44 5.08
C ILE A 74 -7.47 2.77 4.78
N ALA A 75 -8.37 1.80 4.88
CA ALA A 75 -9.79 2.02 4.68
C ALA A 75 -10.37 2.95 5.78
N ALA A 76 -9.95 2.73 7.03
CA ALA A 76 -10.36 3.54 8.16
C ALA A 76 -9.89 5.01 8.03
N SER A 77 -8.64 5.25 7.64
CA SER A 77 -8.12 6.62 7.48
C SER A 77 -8.84 7.40 6.39
N ARG A 78 -9.18 6.75 5.26
CA ARG A 78 -9.98 7.36 4.19
C ARG A 78 -11.39 7.73 4.65
N THR A 79 -12.01 6.87 5.45
CA THR A 79 -13.38 7.09 5.96
C THR A 79 -13.42 8.27 6.95
N GLN A 80 -12.35 8.47 7.72
CA GLN A 80 -12.24 9.60 8.64
C GLN A 80 -12.01 10.92 7.89
N GLU A 81 -11.17 10.95 6.86
CA GLU A 81 -10.93 12.14 6.03
C GLU A 81 -12.17 12.61 5.26
N GLU A 82 -13.00 11.67 4.78
CA GLU A 82 -14.26 11.99 4.11
C GLU A 82 -15.26 12.64 5.08
N LYS A 83 -15.27 12.24 6.35
CA LYS A 83 -16.10 12.85 7.40
C LYS A 83 -15.61 14.24 7.80
N GLU A 84 -14.30 14.44 7.90
CA GLU A 84 -13.70 15.74 8.26
C GLU A 84 -13.84 16.79 7.13
N LYS A 85 -13.95 16.37 5.86
CA LYS A 85 -14.18 17.29 4.72
C LYS A 85 -15.65 17.62 4.46
N ALA A 86 -16.58 16.89 5.06
CA ALA A 86 -18.03 17.02 4.84
C ALA A 86 -18.78 17.79 5.95
N GLY A 87 -18.09 18.12 7.06
CA GLY A 87 -18.61 18.96 8.16
C GLY A 87 -17.99 20.35 8.14
#